data_AF-A0A6B0WCQ8-F1
#
_entry.id   AF-A0A6B0WCQ8-F1
#
_cell.length_a   1.000
_cell.length_b   1.000
_cell.length_c   1.000
_cell.angle_alpha   90.00
_cell.angle_beta   90.00
_cell.angle_gamma   90.00
#
_symmetry.space_group_name_H-M   'P 1'
#
loop_
_entity.id
_entity.type
_entity.pdbx_description
1 polymer ?
#
loop_
_entity_poly.entity_id
_entity_poly.type
_entity_poly.pdbx_seq_one_letter_code
_entity_poly.pdbx_strand_id
1 'polypeptide(L)' 'MALPIWMDFMRAYVGDRDVQPQFDPPTNIVFVSVNPETGEPAGPGTFRPIEEAFIAGTEPGTAFPR' A
#
# COMPACT_ATOMS: atom_id res chain seq x y z
N MET A 1 -21.00 14.60 -5.61
CA MET A 1 -20.46 15.84 -6.21
C MET A 1 -19.44 16.55 -5.31
N ALA A 2 -18.75 15.84 -4.40
CA ALA A 2 -17.82 16.45 -3.44
C ALA A 2 -16.34 16.39 -3.90
N LEU A 3 -15.99 15.43 -4.77
CA LEU A 3 -14.62 15.28 -5.27
C LEU A 3 -14.09 16.53 -6.00
N PRO A 4 -14.86 17.22 -6.87
CA PRO A 4 -14.36 18.43 -7.54
C PRO A 4 -13.98 19.54 -6.55
N ILE A 5 -14.81 19.79 -5.52
CA ILE A 5 -14.55 20.81 -4.50
C ILE A 5 -13.29 20.46 -3.70
N TRP A 6 -13.11 19.17 -3.36
CA TRP A 6 -11.94 18.72 -2.63
C TRP A 6 -10.65 18.88 -3.46
N MET A 7 -10.71 18.60 -4.76
CA MET A 7 -9.57 18.78 -5.68
C MET A 7 -9.13 20.25 -5.76
N ASP A 8 -10.08 21.18 -5.87
CA ASP A 8 -9.78 22.61 -5.96
C ASP A 8 -9.14 23.12 -4.66
N PHE A 9 -9.67 22.70 -3.51
CA PHE A 9 -9.11 23.03 -2.21
C PHE A 9 -7.70 22.47 -2.02
N MET A 10 -7.50 21.17 -2.28
CA MET A 10 -6.20 20.52 -2.08
C MET A 10 -5.14 21.06 -3.04
N ARG A 11 -5.50 21.43 -4.26
CA ARG A 11 -4.58 22.09 -5.21
C ARG A 11 -4.06 23.41 -4.66
N ALA A 12 -4.95 24.26 -4.13
CA ALA A 12 -4.56 25.51 -3.50
C ALA A 12 -3.79 25.30 -2.18
N TYR A 13 -4.17 24.28 -1.40
CA TYR A 13 -3.54 23.97 -0.12
C TYR A 13 -2.13 23.40 -0.27
N VAL A 14 -1.89 22.46 -1.19
CA VAL A 14 -0.54 21.91 -1.44
C VAL A 14 0.34 22.99 -2.04
N GLY A 15 -0.16 23.73 -3.06
CA GLY A 15 0.59 24.81 -3.71
C GLY A 15 1.95 24.33 -4.22
N ASP A 16 3.01 25.10 -3.93
CA ASP A 16 4.40 24.78 -4.30
C ASP A 16 5.16 24.03 -3.17
N ARG A 17 4.45 23.34 -2.27
CA ARG A 17 5.11 22.56 -1.21
C ARG A 17 5.74 21.31 -1.81
N ASP A 18 7.06 21.35 -1.98
CA ASP A 18 7.85 20.20 -2.45
C ASP A 18 8.15 19.17 -1.34
N VAL A 19 7.98 19.55 -0.07
CA VAL A 19 8.24 18.66 1.07
C VAL A 19 6.98 17.86 1.37
N GLN A 20 6.99 16.60 0.93
CA GLN A 20 6.00 15.62 1.36
C GLN A 20 6.40 15.07 2.72
N PRO A 21 5.51 15.09 3.73
CA PRO A 21 5.79 14.42 4.99
C PRO A 21 6.00 12.93 4.72
N GLN A 22 7.04 12.35 5.33
CA GLN A 22 7.25 10.92 5.27
C GLN A 22 6.12 10.21 6.02
N PHE A 23 5.51 9.21 5.38
CA PHE A 23 4.54 8.35 6.03
C PHE A 23 5.28 7.22 6.73
N ASP A 24 5.35 7.28 8.05
CA ASP A 24 5.92 6.21 8.86
C ASP A 24 4.81 5.19 9.19
N PRO A 25 4.90 3.95 8.66
CA PRO A 25 3.91 2.93 8.92
C PRO A 25 3.94 2.53 10.41
N PRO A 26 2.76 2.26 11.01
CA PRO A 26 2.70 1.69 12.35
C PRO A 26 3.44 0.36 12.45
N THR A 27 3.98 0.04 13.63
CA THR A 27 4.81 -1.16 13.87
C THR A 27 4.11 -2.49 13.54
N ASN A 28 2.78 -2.52 13.54
CA ASN A 28 1.98 -3.69 13.23
C ASN A 28 1.63 -3.83 11.74
N ILE A 29 2.24 -3.04 10.85
CA ILE A 29 2.10 -3.16 9.40
C ILE A 29 3.33 -3.84 8.83
N VAL A 30 3.12 -4.91 8.05
CA VAL A 30 4.15 -5.61 7.31
C VAL A 30 3.92 -5.43 5.81
N PHE A 31 5.01 -5.28 5.06
CA PHE A 31 4.96 -5.21 3.61
C PHE A 31 5.35 -6.57 3.05
N VAL A 32 4.48 -7.15 2.22
CA VAL A 32 4.70 -8.45 1.60
C VAL A 32 4.64 -8.31 0.09
N SER A 33 5.57 -8.98 -0.58
CA SER A 33 5.58 -9.07 -2.03
C SER A 33 4.50 -10.06 -2.48
N VAL A 34 3.51 -9.61 -3.25
CA VAL A 34 2.36 -10.42 -3.67
C VAL A 34 2.20 -10.43 -5.18
N ASN A 35 1.61 -11.51 -5.69
CA ASN A 35 1.19 -11.60 -7.08
C ASN A 35 -0.09 -10.76 -7.28
N PRO A 36 -0.08 -9.74 -8.15
CA PRO A 36 -1.24 -8.85 -8.33
C PRO A 36 -2.48 -9.55 -8.90
N GLU A 37 -2.33 -10.71 -9.53
CA GLU A 37 -3.47 -11.46 -10.08
C GLU A 37 -4.17 -12.35 -9.04
N THR A 38 -3.43 -12.87 -8.07
CA THR A 38 -3.95 -13.87 -7.11
C THR A 38 -4.02 -13.37 -5.67
N GLY A 39 -3.26 -12.32 -5.32
CA GLY A 39 -3.12 -11.85 -3.94
C GLY A 39 -2.29 -12.80 -3.05
N GLU A 40 -1.69 -13.84 -3.62
CA GLU A 40 -0.82 -14.77 -2.88
C GLU A 40 0.62 -14.23 -2.81
N PRO A 41 1.44 -14.72 -1.86
CA PRO A 41 2.84 -14.34 -1.78
C PRO A 41 3.57 -14.61 -3.09
N ALA A 42 4.34 -13.64 -3.55
CA ALA A 42 5.13 -13.77 -4.76
C ALA A 42 6.16 -14.88 -4.59
N GLY A 43 6.10 -15.87 -5.48
CA GLY A 43 7.05 -16.98 -5.54
C GLY A 43 8.18 -16.72 -6.55
N PRO A 44 9.17 -17.63 -6.64
CA PRO A 44 10.19 -17.57 -7.67
C PRO A 44 9.53 -17.65 -9.06
N GLY A 45 9.58 -16.55 -9.82
CA GLY A 45 8.99 -16.46 -11.16
C GLY A 45 7.67 -15.67 -11.25
N THR A 46 7.18 -15.08 -10.16
CA THR A 46 6.04 -14.15 -10.23
C THR A 46 6.41 -12.94 -11.08
N PHE A 47 5.60 -12.67 -12.11
CA PHE A 47 5.79 -11.54 -13.00
C PHE A 47 5.22 -10.27 -12.35
N ARG A 48 6.07 -9.24 -12.20
CA ARG A 48 5.71 -7.93 -11.62
C ARG A 48 5.01 -8.02 -10.25
N PRO A 49 5.67 -8.61 -9.24
CA PRO A 49 5.12 -8.60 -7.90
C PRO A 49 4.97 -7.16 -7.38
N ILE A 50 3.90 -6.92 -6.64
CA ILE A 50 3.64 -5.63 -5.98
C ILE A 50 3.93 -5.75 -4.49
N GLU A 51 4.30 -4.63 -3.87
CA GLU A 51 4.44 -4.56 -2.41
C GLU A 51 3.11 -4.11 -1.82
N GLU A 52 2.51 -4.96 -0.99
CA GLU A 52 1.23 -4.70 -0.35
C GLU A 52 1.37 -4.71 1.18
N ALA A 53 0.66 -3.79 1.83
CA ALA A 53 0.70 -3.60 3.28
C ALA A 53 -0.39 -4.43 3.96
N PHE A 54 0.01 -5.26 4.90
CA PHE A 54 -0.88 -6.11 5.70
C PHE A 54 -0.73 -5.79 7.19
N ILE A 55 -1.78 -6.03 7.96
CA ILE A 55 -1.66 -6.08 9.42
C ILE A 55 -0.88 -7.35 9.77
N ALA A 56 0.13 -7.25 10.61
CA ALA A 56 0.96 -8.38 11.02
C ALA A 56 0.10 -9.56 11.51
N GLY A 57 0.32 -10.74 10.95
CA GLY A 57 -0.44 -11.97 11.19
C GLY A 57 -1.66 -12.15 10.28
N THR A 58 -1.98 -11.19 9.42
CA THR A 58 -3.03 -11.30 8.39
C THR A 58 -2.46 -11.42 6.98
N GLU A 59 -1.14 -11.36 6.82
CA GLU A 59 -0.52 -11.49 5.52
C GLU A 59 -0.76 -12.87 4.89
N PRO A 60 -0.92 -12.92 3.55
CA PRO A 60 -1.04 -14.17 2.81
C PRO A 60 0.13 -15.10 3.11
N GLY A 61 -0.14 -16.36 3.44
CA GLY A 61 0.89 -17.36 3.79
C GLY A 61 1.10 -17.61 5.28
N THR A 62 0.60 -16.74 6.18
CA THR A 62 0.69 -16.96 7.65
C THR A 62 -0.51 -17.75 8.19
N ALA A 63 -1.59 -17.87 7.40
CA ALA A 63 -2.71 -18.77 7.68
C ALA A 63 -2.31 -20.24 7.43
N PHE A 64 -1.53 -20.78 8.36
CA PHE A 64 -1.11 -22.19 8.50
C PHE A 64 -0.21 -22.75 7.38
N PRO A 65 1.06 -23.12 7.69
CA PRO A 65 1.79 -24.02 6.80
C PRO A 65 1.06 -25.37 6.77
N ARG A 66 0.77 -25.88 5.57
CA ARG A 66 0.33 -27.26 5.36
C ARG A 66 1.46 -28.24 5.57
#